data_AF-A0A7Z9W209-F1
#
_entry.id   AF-A0A7Z9W209-F1
#
_cell.length_a   1.000
_cell.length_b   1.000
_cell.length_c   1.000
_cell.angle_alpha   90.00
_cell.angle_beta   90.00
_cell.angle_gamma   90.00
#
_symmetry.space_group_name_H-M   'P 1'
#
loop_
_entity.id
_entity.type
_entity.pdbx_description
1 polymer ?
#
loop_
_entity_poly.entity_id
_entity_poly.type
_entity_poly.pdbx_seq_one_letter_code
_entity_poly.pdbx_strand_id
1 'polypeptide(L)'
;MPDAFFDVGETFFPGFTDPESAATLEVVEFDEEQAAAMPFQVTNRNGLWLIPSHNDYPADGRERLSNISADIISLVKEDFRSDNFADHEALGVIDPADLTATSLVGRGTRVTVKDMNEEVLADLIVGNRVENRPGLRFVRIPDQKRVYTARFEAEITTAFEDWIEQNLLEVERGQVTHIVLNQYQVDETTRTVPAPQEFTLDKIDDVTWSGTGVPRGQEVDFAQVNRLVGAIIGIKISGVRPKPEGMTGNLRDAAMAGRISQLDIRGLVSKGFYPTADGGLLSNEGELLVRTTEGVLYTLRFGEIVYGRGEAVVLGDETSDDVDSGPGENRYVFIEASFDQTALPEPSSSDADAHASWERRVEEGTEKAERLATRFANWYYVVAADSYDRIHHPKEHFLKEIEEG
;
A
#
# COMPACT_ATOMS: atom_id res chain seq x y z
N MET A 1 31.15 41.64 -9.89
CA MET A 1 29.99 40.84 -9.44
C MET A 1 30.06 40.86 -7.92
N PRO A 2 28.98 41.12 -7.17
CA PRO A 2 28.99 40.88 -5.72
C PRO A 2 29.38 39.42 -5.46
N ASP A 3 30.13 39.14 -4.39
CA ASP A 3 30.53 37.79 -3.95
C ASP A 3 29.34 36.85 -3.61
N ALA A 4 28.10 37.31 -3.76
CA ALA A 4 26.89 36.51 -3.55
C ALA A 4 26.51 35.63 -4.76
N PHE A 5 27.04 35.90 -5.96
CA PHE A 5 26.61 35.24 -7.20
C PHE A 5 27.66 34.32 -7.84
N PHE A 6 28.79 34.04 -7.18
CA PHE A 6 29.91 33.35 -7.82
C PHE A 6 29.62 31.89 -8.20
N ASP A 7 28.70 31.23 -7.49
CA ASP A 7 28.38 29.81 -7.68
C ASP A 7 27.04 29.57 -8.38
N VAL A 8 26.39 30.63 -8.87
CA VAL A 8 25.23 30.49 -9.74
C VAL A 8 25.65 29.81 -11.05
N GLY A 9 24.89 28.81 -11.47
CA GLY A 9 25.20 27.95 -12.62
C GLY A 9 26.02 26.71 -12.27
N GLU A 10 26.53 26.58 -11.04
CA GLU A 10 27.12 25.33 -10.56
C GLU A 10 26.05 24.31 -10.15
N THR A 11 26.39 23.03 -10.21
CA THR A 11 25.55 21.97 -9.66
C THR A 11 25.59 21.98 -8.13
N PHE A 12 24.55 21.44 -7.50
CA PHE A 12 24.55 21.29 -6.04
C PHE A 12 25.50 20.18 -5.58
N PHE A 13 25.59 19.08 -6.33
CA PHE A 13 26.31 17.86 -5.95
C PHE A 13 27.23 17.39 -7.08
N PRO A 14 28.38 18.03 -7.31
CA PRO A 14 29.26 17.70 -8.43
C PRO A 14 29.86 16.28 -8.38
N GLY A 15 29.86 15.62 -7.22
CA GLY A 15 30.32 14.25 -7.05
C GLY A 15 29.27 13.18 -7.35
N PHE A 16 27.98 13.56 -7.41
CA PHE A 16 26.89 12.65 -7.72
C PHE A 16 26.58 12.76 -9.22
N THR A 17 26.98 11.75 -9.99
CA THR A 17 26.90 11.79 -11.46
C THR A 17 26.17 10.61 -12.09
N ASP A 18 25.92 9.55 -11.30
CA ASP A 18 25.26 8.32 -11.76
C ASP A 18 24.06 8.02 -10.86
N PRO A 19 22.81 8.10 -11.36
CA PRO A 19 21.63 7.84 -10.55
C PRO A 19 21.56 6.40 -10.03
N GLU A 20 22.17 5.44 -10.73
CA GLU A 20 22.16 4.03 -10.29
C GLU A 20 23.17 3.76 -9.15
N SER A 21 23.99 4.74 -8.78
CA SER A 21 24.82 4.66 -7.57
C SER A 21 24.02 4.82 -6.28
N ALA A 22 22.80 5.36 -6.36
CA ALA A 22 21.91 5.54 -5.22
C ALA A 22 21.31 4.20 -4.76
N ALA A 23 21.44 3.91 -3.47
CA ALA A 23 20.89 2.71 -2.85
C ALA A 23 19.90 3.03 -1.73
N THR A 24 19.92 4.24 -1.18
CA THR A 24 19.00 4.66 -0.12
C THR A 24 18.49 6.07 -0.37
N LEU A 25 17.19 6.26 -0.16
CA LEU A 25 16.54 7.56 -0.05
C LEU A 25 16.03 7.74 1.36
N GLU A 26 16.35 8.88 1.96
CA GLU A 26 15.73 9.38 3.18
C GLU A 26 14.99 10.66 2.85
N VAL A 27 13.74 10.71 3.27
CA VAL A 27 12.86 11.87 3.13
C VAL A 27 12.41 12.26 4.52
N VAL A 28 12.48 13.54 4.85
CA VAL A 28 11.87 14.07 6.06
C VAL A 28 10.92 15.18 5.67
N GLU A 29 9.64 15.00 5.98
CA GLU A 29 8.61 16.04 5.91
C GLU A 29 8.27 16.54 7.31
N PHE A 30 7.45 17.58 7.41
CA PHE A 30 6.98 18.09 8.69
C PHE A 30 5.45 18.11 8.72
N ASP A 31 4.87 17.50 9.75
CA ASP A 31 3.45 17.57 10.03
C ASP A 31 3.19 18.80 10.92
N GLU A 32 2.55 19.82 10.35
CA GLU A 32 2.21 21.06 11.07
C GLU A 32 1.13 20.83 12.14
N GLU A 33 0.22 19.87 11.94
CA GLU A 33 -0.85 19.55 12.88
C GLU A 33 -0.31 18.83 14.12
N GLN A 34 0.63 17.91 13.90
CA GLN A 34 1.29 17.15 14.98
C GLN A 34 2.54 17.84 15.54
N ALA A 35 3.01 18.91 14.87
CA ALA A 35 4.25 19.60 15.18
C ALA A 35 5.46 18.65 15.26
N ALA A 36 5.54 17.70 14.32
CA ALA A 36 6.52 16.61 14.31
C ALA A 36 7.15 16.41 12.93
N ALA A 37 8.42 15.99 12.91
CA ALA A 37 9.08 15.56 11.69
C ALA A 37 8.66 14.13 11.34
N MET A 38 8.42 13.87 10.06
CA MET A 38 8.01 12.58 9.51
C MET A 38 9.16 11.99 8.69
N PRO A 39 10.06 11.19 9.30
CA PRO A 39 11.13 10.52 8.59
C PRO A 39 10.60 9.29 7.83
N PHE A 40 10.99 9.16 6.58
CA PHE A 40 10.70 8.01 5.73
C PHE A 40 11.95 7.56 5.00
N GLN A 41 12.15 6.25 4.88
CA GLN A 41 13.34 5.68 4.26
C GLN A 41 12.97 4.52 3.34
N VAL A 42 13.60 4.50 2.17
CA VAL A 42 13.59 3.35 1.25
C VAL A 42 15.02 2.98 0.92
N THR A 43 15.37 1.72 1.10
CA THR A 43 16.75 1.25 0.96
C THR A 43 16.82 -0.07 0.20
N ASN A 44 17.84 -0.23 -0.64
CA ASN A 44 18.13 -1.47 -1.31
C ASN A 44 19.10 -2.31 -0.45
N ARG A 45 18.65 -3.48 0.00
CA ARG A 45 19.50 -4.47 0.66
C ARG A 45 19.54 -5.74 -0.18
N ASN A 46 20.72 -6.09 -0.68
CA ASN A 46 20.96 -7.30 -1.48
C ASN A 46 20.05 -7.42 -2.71
N GLY A 47 19.73 -6.30 -3.38
CA GLY A 47 18.87 -6.28 -4.56
C GLY A 47 17.37 -6.16 -4.25
N LEU A 48 16.96 -6.21 -2.98
CA LEU A 48 15.58 -6.01 -2.54
C LEU A 48 15.39 -4.59 -2.01
N TRP A 49 14.37 -3.90 -2.51
CA TRP A 49 13.96 -2.59 -2.01
C TRP A 49 13.04 -2.77 -0.81
N LEU A 50 13.37 -2.11 0.29
CA LEU A 50 12.71 -2.30 1.59
C LEU A 50 12.38 -0.94 2.21
N ILE A 51 11.32 -0.92 3.03
CA ILE A 51 10.89 0.22 3.84
C ILE A 51 11.15 -0.14 5.31
N PRO A 52 12.28 0.29 5.91
CA PRO A 52 12.65 -0.14 7.26
C PRO A 52 11.64 0.24 8.33
N SER A 53 11.00 1.41 8.17
CA SER A 53 9.95 1.88 9.09
C SER A 53 8.69 1.00 9.07
N HIS A 54 8.56 0.08 8.10
CA HIS A 54 7.42 -0.83 7.93
C HIS A 54 7.85 -2.28 8.02
N ASN A 55 8.73 -2.60 8.98
CA ASN A 55 9.24 -3.96 9.20
C ASN A 55 9.98 -4.53 7.99
N ASP A 56 10.69 -3.69 7.24
CA ASP A 56 11.35 -4.04 5.98
C ASP A 56 10.36 -4.54 4.89
N TYR A 57 9.17 -3.93 4.80
CA TYR A 57 8.20 -4.27 3.74
C TYR A 57 8.79 -4.01 2.34
N PRO A 58 8.56 -4.91 1.35
CA PRO A 58 9.04 -4.70 -0.01
C PRO A 58 8.46 -3.45 -0.67
N ALA A 59 9.35 -2.60 -1.22
CA ALA A 59 9.01 -1.39 -1.94
C ALA A 59 9.16 -1.54 -3.45
N ASP A 60 8.42 -0.73 -4.20
CA ASP A 60 8.73 -0.39 -5.60
C ASP A 60 9.65 0.84 -5.67
N GLY A 61 10.83 0.72 -5.05
CA GLY A 61 11.74 1.85 -4.84
C GLY A 61 12.64 2.16 -6.03
N ARG A 62 12.84 1.22 -6.95
CA ARG A 62 13.93 1.29 -7.94
C ARG A 62 13.76 2.46 -8.92
N GLU A 63 12.65 2.45 -9.65
CA GLU A 63 12.39 3.44 -10.70
C GLU A 63 12.24 4.84 -10.08
N ARG A 64 11.52 4.91 -8.95
CA ARG A 64 11.31 6.17 -8.24
C ARG A 64 12.63 6.78 -7.74
N LEU A 65 13.52 6.00 -7.11
CA LEU A 65 14.81 6.52 -6.67
C LEU A 65 15.72 6.92 -7.83
N SER A 66 15.74 6.15 -8.92
CA SER A 66 16.54 6.50 -10.11
C SER A 66 16.08 7.84 -10.70
N ASN A 67 14.76 8.07 -10.80
CA ASN A 67 14.19 9.33 -11.26
C ASN A 67 14.51 10.52 -10.33
N ILE A 68 14.32 10.36 -9.02
CA ILE A 68 14.67 11.39 -8.01
C ILE A 68 16.17 11.72 -8.09
N SER A 69 17.01 10.69 -8.21
CA SER A 69 18.47 10.83 -8.32
C SER A 69 18.87 11.59 -9.58
N ALA A 70 18.27 11.28 -10.72
CA ALA A 70 18.53 11.98 -11.99
C ALA A 70 18.18 13.47 -11.92
N ASP A 71 17.07 13.81 -11.25
CA ASP A 71 16.67 15.19 -10.98
C ASP A 71 17.67 15.91 -10.07
N ILE A 72 18.15 15.26 -9.01
CA ILE A 72 19.15 15.81 -8.08
C ILE A 72 20.52 15.99 -8.76
N ILE A 73 20.93 15.07 -9.63
CA ILE A 73 22.18 15.19 -10.41
C ILE A 73 22.10 16.39 -11.35
N SER A 74 20.92 16.63 -11.93
CA SER A 74 20.66 17.74 -12.84
C SER A 74 20.41 19.08 -12.13
N LEU A 75 20.46 19.11 -10.79
CA LEU A 75 20.15 20.29 -10.00
C LEU A 75 21.24 21.36 -10.16
N VAL A 76 20.85 22.50 -10.74
CA VAL A 76 21.72 23.66 -10.92
C VAL A 76 21.22 24.81 -10.06
N LYS A 77 22.15 25.54 -9.45
CA LYS A 77 21.89 26.81 -8.73
C LYS A 77 21.49 27.89 -9.74
N GLU A 78 20.21 27.97 -10.12
CA GLU A 78 19.77 28.87 -11.21
C GLU A 78 19.84 30.35 -10.83
N ASP A 79 19.46 30.70 -9.61
CA ASP A 79 19.48 32.08 -9.14
C ASP A 79 19.62 32.12 -7.62
N PHE A 80 20.46 33.02 -7.12
CA PHE A 80 20.62 33.26 -5.69
C PHE A 80 19.39 34.00 -5.15
N ARG A 81 18.88 33.57 -3.99
CA ARG A 81 17.68 34.17 -3.38
C ARG A 81 17.97 34.89 -2.08
N SER A 82 18.60 34.23 -1.14
CA SER A 82 18.89 34.82 0.16
C SER A 82 20.04 34.09 0.85
N ASP A 83 20.77 34.77 1.71
CA ASP A 83 21.71 34.21 2.68
C ASP A 83 21.33 34.56 4.14
N ASN A 84 20.10 35.03 4.34
CA ASN A 84 19.55 35.44 5.62
C ASN A 84 18.59 34.37 6.18
N PHE A 85 18.82 33.96 7.44
CA PHE A 85 17.97 32.98 8.13
C PHE A 85 16.52 33.44 8.27
N ALA A 86 16.28 34.76 8.40
CA ALA A 86 14.92 35.29 8.56
C ALA A 86 14.03 35.03 7.34
N ASP A 87 14.61 34.75 6.18
CA ASP A 87 13.86 34.49 4.95
C ASP A 87 13.51 33.00 4.78
N HIS A 88 14.10 32.10 5.58
CA HIS A 88 13.93 30.65 5.40
C HIS A 88 12.48 30.20 5.55
N GLU A 89 11.74 30.78 6.50
CA GLU A 89 10.31 30.49 6.71
C GLU A 89 9.49 30.83 5.47
N ALA A 90 9.63 32.05 4.94
CA ALA A 90 8.88 32.50 3.77
C ALA A 90 9.23 31.70 2.50
N LEU A 91 10.47 31.23 2.41
CA LEU A 91 10.95 30.41 1.30
C LEU A 91 10.62 28.91 1.49
N GLY A 92 10.13 28.51 2.66
CA GLY A 92 9.79 27.13 2.96
C GLY A 92 10.99 26.22 3.10
N VAL A 93 12.16 26.72 3.54
CA VAL A 93 13.42 25.95 3.56
C VAL A 93 13.98 25.74 4.96
N ILE A 94 13.16 25.94 6.01
CA ILE A 94 13.53 25.51 7.37
C ILE A 94 13.70 23.99 7.35
N ASP A 95 14.73 23.47 8.02
CA ASP A 95 14.93 22.02 8.09
C ASP A 95 13.77 21.39 8.88
N PRO A 96 13.04 20.42 8.30
CA PRO A 96 11.90 19.79 8.97
C PRO A 96 12.29 19.10 10.28
N ALA A 97 13.52 18.61 10.42
CA ALA A 97 14.01 17.95 11.63
C ALA A 97 14.62 18.92 12.67
N ASP A 98 14.67 20.22 12.41
CA ASP A 98 15.26 21.19 13.35
C ASP A 98 14.34 21.45 14.54
N LEU A 99 14.69 20.85 15.69
CA LEU A 99 14.00 21.02 16.96
C LEU A 99 14.22 22.39 17.60
N THR A 100 15.16 23.19 17.10
CA THR A 100 15.46 24.54 17.62
C THR A 100 14.67 25.62 16.91
N ALA A 101 14.16 25.34 15.71
CA ALA A 101 13.32 26.27 14.96
C ALA A 101 11.96 26.43 15.66
N THR A 102 11.62 27.68 16.02
CA THR A 102 10.37 28.01 16.73
C THR A 102 9.14 28.01 15.82
N SER A 103 9.35 28.05 14.50
CA SER A 103 8.27 28.05 13.53
C SER A 103 7.85 26.62 13.17
N LEU A 104 6.55 26.39 13.15
CA LEU A 104 5.94 25.15 12.65
C LEU A 104 5.68 25.24 11.14
N VAL A 105 5.55 26.46 10.61
CA VAL A 105 5.30 26.73 9.20
C VAL A 105 6.61 27.01 8.46
N GLY A 106 6.60 26.89 7.13
CA GLY A 106 7.77 27.20 6.30
C GLY A 106 8.93 26.21 6.44
N ARG A 107 8.63 25.01 6.97
CA ARG A 107 9.53 23.86 6.95
C ARG A 107 9.47 23.19 5.57
N GLY A 108 10.64 22.93 5.02
CA GLY A 108 10.78 22.26 3.73
C GLY A 108 10.78 20.75 3.87
N THR A 109 10.98 20.07 2.76
CA THR A 109 11.23 18.62 2.71
C THR A 109 12.72 18.39 2.61
N ARG A 110 13.30 17.66 3.57
CA ARG A 110 14.71 17.26 3.49
C ARG A 110 14.82 15.95 2.73
N VAL A 111 15.75 15.89 1.77
CA VAL A 111 16.02 14.71 0.97
C VAL A 111 17.49 14.38 1.05
N THR A 112 17.79 13.16 1.46
CA THR A 112 19.14 12.62 1.52
C THR A 112 19.22 11.35 0.67
N VAL A 113 20.18 11.30 -0.24
CA VAL A 113 20.47 10.14 -1.09
C VAL A 113 21.81 9.56 -0.67
N LYS A 114 21.86 8.24 -0.45
CA LYS A 114 23.08 7.53 -0.07
C LYS A 114 23.39 6.38 -1.02
N ASP A 115 24.67 6.03 -1.12
CA ASP A 115 25.15 4.87 -1.87
C ASP A 115 24.99 3.56 -1.05
N MET A 116 25.45 2.43 -1.61
CA MET A 116 25.42 1.12 -0.93
C MET A 116 26.33 1.03 0.31
N ASN A 117 27.29 1.96 0.48
CA ASN A 117 28.18 2.03 1.64
C ASN A 117 27.67 3.02 2.70
N GLU A 118 26.43 3.51 2.55
CA GLU A 118 25.82 4.55 3.38
C GLU A 118 26.51 5.94 3.26
N GLU A 119 27.34 6.17 2.23
CA GLU A 119 27.93 7.47 1.95
C GLU A 119 26.89 8.42 1.34
N VAL A 120 26.81 9.65 1.86
CA VAL A 120 25.86 10.66 1.39
C VAL A 120 26.31 11.20 0.03
N LEU A 121 25.51 10.92 -1.00
CA LEU A 121 25.69 11.42 -2.36
C LEU A 121 25.08 12.81 -2.55
N ALA A 122 23.94 13.05 -1.91
CA ALA A 122 23.25 14.33 -1.93
C ALA A 122 22.43 14.53 -0.64
N ASP A 123 22.35 15.78 -0.18
CA ASP A 123 21.53 16.19 0.96
C ASP A 123 21.04 17.63 0.75
N LEU A 124 19.74 17.81 0.59
CA LEU A 124 19.12 19.11 0.31
C LEU A 124 17.79 19.28 1.05
N ILE A 125 17.38 20.54 1.22
CA ILE A 125 16.05 20.93 1.66
C ILE A 125 15.35 21.60 0.49
N VAL A 126 14.22 21.01 0.06
CA VAL A 126 13.33 21.52 -0.98
C VAL A 126 12.21 22.31 -0.31
N GLY A 127 12.06 23.57 -0.69
CA GLY A 127 11.03 24.46 -0.16
C GLY A 127 9.95 24.82 -1.16
N ASN A 128 9.37 26.00 -0.98
CA ASN A 128 8.18 26.44 -1.71
C ASN A 128 8.41 26.51 -3.22
N ARG A 129 7.32 26.36 -3.98
CA ARG A 129 7.31 26.65 -5.43
C ARG A 129 7.55 28.13 -5.66
N VAL A 130 8.34 28.45 -6.69
CA VAL A 130 8.55 29.84 -7.07
C VAL A 130 7.32 30.35 -7.81
N GLU A 131 6.76 31.44 -7.32
CA GLU A 131 5.56 32.03 -7.91
C GLU A 131 5.78 32.37 -9.40
N ASN A 132 4.79 32.05 -10.24
CA ASN A 132 4.80 32.30 -11.68
C ASN A 132 5.97 31.63 -12.45
N ARG A 133 6.65 30.65 -11.86
CA ARG A 133 7.72 29.88 -12.53
C ARG A 133 7.55 28.37 -12.26
N PRO A 134 6.74 27.67 -13.07
CA PRO A 134 6.50 26.24 -12.88
C PRO A 134 7.80 25.43 -12.99
N GLY A 135 7.91 24.39 -12.16
CA GLY A 135 9.10 23.54 -12.05
C GLY A 135 10.21 24.09 -11.15
N LEU A 136 10.20 25.39 -10.80
CA LEU A 136 11.18 25.95 -9.87
C LEU A 136 10.76 25.81 -8.40
N ARG A 137 11.72 25.46 -7.56
CA ARG A 137 11.62 25.40 -6.10
C ARG A 137 12.73 26.23 -5.46
N PHE A 138 12.51 26.69 -4.24
CA PHE A 138 13.61 27.12 -3.37
C PHE A 138 14.37 25.90 -2.85
N VAL A 139 15.70 25.94 -2.92
CA VAL A 139 16.55 24.82 -2.49
C VAL A 139 17.68 25.34 -1.63
N ARG A 140 17.97 24.62 -0.55
CA ARG A 140 19.02 24.93 0.42
C ARG A 140 19.80 23.67 0.78
N ILE A 141 21.11 23.76 0.90
CA ILE A 141 21.91 22.68 1.51
C ILE A 141 21.76 22.80 3.03
N PRO A 142 21.53 21.69 3.78
CA PRO A 142 21.49 21.70 5.24
C PRO A 142 22.69 22.42 5.85
N ASP A 143 22.48 23.03 7.01
CA ASP A 143 23.46 23.87 7.74
C ASP A 143 23.98 25.13 7.02
N GLN A 144 23.65 25.30 5.73
CA GLN A 144 23.96 26.52 4.99
C GLN A 144 22.83 27.53 5.06
N LYS A 145 23.17 28.82 5.02
CA LYS A 145 22.18 29.90 4.97
C LYS A 145 21.66 30.18 3.58
N ARG A 146 22.48 29.88 2.56
CA ARG A 146 22.22 30.27 1.18
C ARG A 146 21.07 29.46 0.59
N VAL A 147 20.13 30.18 -0.01
CA VAL A 147 18.97 29.62 -0.70
C VAL A 147 19.05 30.03 -2.16
N TYR A 148 18.84 29.06 -3.03
CA TYR A 148 18.80 29.25 -4.47
C TYR A 148 17.42 28.88 -5.00
N THR A 149 17.11 29.28 -6.22
CA THR A 149 16.10 28.56 -7.01
C THR A 149 16.75 27.52 -7.87
N ALA A 150 16.10 26.37 -7.98
CA ALA A 150 16.50 25.29 -8.87
C ALA A 150 15.25 24.62 -9.46
N ARG A 151 15.40 24.01 -10.64
CA ARG A 151 14.38 23.15 -11.20
C ARG A 151 14.38 21.82 -10.47
N PHE A 152 13.26 21.48 -9.86
CA PHE A 152 13.07 20.22 -9.14
C PHE A 152 11.62 19.76 -9.36
N GLU A 153 11.47 18.70 -10.13
CA GLU A 153 10.17 18.22 -10.61
C GLU A 153 9.80 16.86 -10.00
N ALA A 154 10.79 16.12 -9.49
CA ALA A 154 10.59 14.89 -8.76
C ALA A 154 9.56 15.02 -7.62
N GLU A 155 8.69 14.02 -7.55
CA GLU A 155 7.72 13.87 -6.47
C GLU A 155 8.37 13.10 -5.32
N ILE A 156 8.57 13.82 -4.22
CA ILE A 156 9.04 13.28 -2.95
C ILE A 156 7.84 13.20 -2.02
N THR A 157 7.74 12.11 -1.27
CA THR A 157 6.60 11.82 -0.39
C THR A 157 7.07 10.90 0.74
N THR A 158 6.55 11.13 1.95
CA THR A 158 6.69 10.21 3.09
C THR A 158 5.54 9.21 3.19
N ALA A 159 4.54 9.31 2.29
CA ALA A 159 3.38 8.44 2.28
C ALA A 159 3.76 7.01 1.84
N PHE A 160 3.51 6.04 2.71
CA PHE A 160 3.87 4.64 2.50
C PHE A 160 3.30 4.06 1.19
N GLU A 161 2.06 4.41 0.86
CA GLU A 161 1.33 3.95 -0.32
C GLU A 161 1.96 4.34 -1.66
N ASP A 162 2.79 5.39 -1.70
CA ASP A 162 3.46 5.85 -2.91
C ASP A 162 4.72 5.04 -3.25
N TRP A 163 5.17 4.22 -2.30
CA TRP A 163 6.38 3.40 -2.36
C TRP A 163 6.12 1.91 -2.51
N ILE A 164 4.86 1.49 -2.57
CA ILE A 164 4.46 0.10 -2.71
C ILE A 164 3.55 -0.10 -3.93
N GLU A 165 3.38 -1.35 -4.34
CA GLU A 165 2.42 -1.71 -5.40
C GLU A 165 0.99 -1.35 -4.97
N GLN A 166 0.39 -0.40 -5.71
CA GLN A 166 -0.94 0.16 -5.46
C GLN A 166 -2.05 -0.81 -5.86
N ASN A 167 -1.83 -1.65 -6.87
CA ASN A 167 -2.71 -2.78 -7.19
C ASN A 167 -2.26 -4.00 -6.40
N LEU A 168 -2.60 -4.03 -5.11
CA LEU A 168 -2.18 -5.08 -4.19
C LEU A 168 -2.48 -6.50 -4.69
N LEU A 169 -3.63 -6.67 -5.35
CA LEU A 169 -4.07 -7.97 -5.86
C LEU A 169 -3.48 -8.31 -7.24
N GLU A 170 -2.83 -7.37 -7.94
CA GLU A 170 -2.38 -7.54 -9.33
C GLU A 170 -3.55 -7.99 -10.25
N VAL A 171 -4.73 -7.39 -10.04
CA VAL A 171 -5.96 -7.69 -10.77
C VAL A 171 -6.47 -6.46 -11.52
N GLU A 172 -6.83 -6.65 -12.78
CA GLU A 172 -7.56 -5.67 -13.58
C GLU A 172 -9.06 -5.91 -13.50
N ARG A 173 -9.86 -4.85 -13.68
CA ARG A 173 -11.33 -4.90 -13.64
C ARG A 173 -11.92 -6.00 -14.53
N GLY A 174 -11.40 -6.17 -15.75
CA GLY A 174 -11.89 -7.15 -16.71
C GLY A 174 -11.62 -8.61 -16.31
N GLN A 175 -10.65 -8.82 -15.42
CA GLN A 175 -10.22 -10.15 -14.98
C GLN A 175 -11.10 -10.72 -13.87
N VAL A 176 -11.88 -9.91 -13.15
CA VAL A 176 -12.76 -10.42 -12.08
C VAL A 176 -13.96 -11.15 -12.68
N THR A 177 -14.14 -12.43 -12.33
CA THR A 177 -15.19 -13.29 -12.88
C THR A 177 -16.19 -13.77 -11.85
N HIS A 178 -15.81 -13.84 -10.58
CA HIS A 178 -16.67 -14.36 -9.52
C HIS A 178 -16.33 -13.70 -8.19
N ILE A 179 -17.35 -13.30 -7.46
CA ILE A 179 -17.23 -12.63 -6.17
C ILE A 179 -18.16 -13.33 -5.18
N VAL A 180 -17.68 -13.64 -3.98
CA VAL A 180 -18.52 -14.07 -2.86
C VAL A 180 -18.38 -13.06 -1.74
N LEU A 181 -19.50 -12.43 -1.38
CA LEU A 181 -19.61 -11.62 -0.18
C LEU A 181 -20.13 -12.51 0.94
N ASN A 182 -19.25 -12.91 1.84
CA ASN A 182 -19.59 -13.77 2.96
C ASN A 182 -19.67 -12.94 4.24
N GLN A 183 -20.87 -12.48 4.56
CA GLN A 183 -21.11 -11.65 5.74
C GLN A 183 -21.46 -12.51 6.94
N TYR A 184 -20.59 -12.47 7.94
CA TYR A 184 -20.81 -13.11 9.22
C TYR A 184 -20.08 -12.36 10.32
N GLN A 185 -20.55 -12.55 11.55
CA GLN A 185 -19.86 -12.07 12.76
C GLN A 185 -19.57 -13.25 13.66
N VAL A 186 -18.32 -13.38 14.09
CA VAL A 186 -17.91 -14.41 15.05
C VAL A 186 -18.43 -14.01 16.42
N ASP A 187 -19.18 -14.90 17.07
CA ASP A 187 -19.42 -14.76 18.51
C ASP A 187 -18.10 -15.07 19.23
N GLU A 188 -17.43 -14.04 19.73
CA GLU A 188 -16.12 -14.15 20.36
C GLU A 188 -16.13 -14.98 21.65
N THR A 189 -17.28 -15.06 22.32
CA THR A 189 -17.45 -15.83 23.56
C THR A 189 -17.51 -17.32 23.24
N THR A 190 -18.25 -17.70 22.18
CA THR A 190 -18.46 -19.10 21.82
C THR A 190 -17.53 -19.59 20.70
N ARG A 191 -16.83 -18.67 20.02
CA ARG A 191 -16.06 -18.87 18.78
C ARG A 191 -16.86 -19.58 17.70
N THR A 192 -18.15 -19.31 17.65
CA THR A 192 -19.05 -19.84 16.63
C THR A 192 -19.49 -18.73 15.69
N VAL A 193 -19.73 -19.11 14.45
CA VAL A 193 -20.26 -18.21 13.44
C VAL A 193 -21.71 -18.60 13.21
N PRO A 194 -22.68 -17.66 13.33
CA PRO A 194 -24.03 -17.87 12.84
C PRO A 194 -23.99 -18.31 11.37
N ALA A 195 -25.06 -18.92 10.84
CA ALA A 195 -25.08 -19.31 9.44
C ALA A 195 -24.69 -18.10 8.54
N PRO A 196 -23.60 -18.21 7.75
CA PRO A 196 -23.10 -17.09 6.96
C PRO A 196 -24.13 -16.59 5.97
N GLN A 197 -24.21 -15.27 5.78
CA GLN A 197 -24.99 -14.66 4.71
C GLN A 197 -24.11 -14.51 3.48
N GLU A 198 -24.04 -15.58 2.71
CA GLU A 198 -23.32 -15.59 1.43
C GLU A 198 -24.18 -14.98 0.33
N PHE A 199 -23.58 -14.03 -0.40
CA PHE A 199 -24.10 -13.54 -1.66
C PHE A 199 -23.02 -13.69 -2.74
N THR A 200 -23.26 -14.60 -3.68
CA THR A 200 -22.38 -14.87 -4.81
C THR A 200 -22.82 -14.07 -6.02
N LEU A 201 -21.85 -13.46 -6.69
CA LEU A 201 -21.97 -12.77 -7.96
C LEU A 201 -21.09 -13.47 -9.00
N ASP A 202 -21.69 -13.91 -10.10
CA ASP A 202 -20.98 -14.56 -11.22
C ASP A 202 -21.08 -13.70 -12.48
N LYS A 203 -19.94 -13.41 -13.11
CA LYS A 203 -19.88 -12.66 -14.37
C LYS A 203 -20.37 -13.56 -15.50
N ILE A 204 -21.41 -13.12 -16.21
CA ILE A 204 -21.93 -13.81 -17.40
C ILE A 204 -21.21 -13.27 -18.65
N ASP A 205 -21.15 -11.95 -18.77
CA ASP A 205 -20.46 -11.23 -19.82
C ASP A 205 -19.92 -9.89 -19.28
N ASP A 206 -19.45 -8.99 -20.14
CA ASP A 206 -18.81 -7.74 -19.71
C ASP A 206 -19.74 -6.75 -19.00
N VAL A 207 -21.05 -6.88 -19.15
CA VAL A 207 -22.04 -5.98 -18.55
C VAL A 207 -23.10 -6.70 -17.72
N THR A 208 -23.12 -8.03 -17.72
CA THR A 208 -24.15 -8.84 -17.07
C THR A 208 -23.56 -9.72 -15.99
N TRP A 209 -24.18 -9.69 -14.81
CA TRP A 209 -23.85 -10.53 -13.66
C TRP A 209 -25.09 -11.29 -13.20
N SER A 210 -24.91 -12.52 -12.73
CA SER A 210 -25.93 -13.23 -11.96
C SER A 210 -25.63 -13.17 -10.48
N GLY A 211 -26.66 -13.36 -9.65
CA GLY A 211 -26.55 -13.35 -8.20
C GLY A 211 -27.32 -14.51 -7.56
N THR A 212 -26.81 -15.06 -6.46
CA THR A 212 -27.53 -16.07 -5.69
C THR A 212 -28.72 -15.46 -4.95
N GLY A 213 -29.89 -16.09 -5.04
CA GLY A 213 -31.06 -15.68 -4.25
C GLY A 213 -31.70 -14.34 -4.68
N VAL A 214 -31.50 -13.94 -5.94
CA VAL A 214 -32.15 -12.74 -6.52
C VAL A 214 -33.68 -12.96 -6.56
N PRO A 215 -34.48 -12.04 -5.99
CA PRO A 215 -35.94 -12.13 -6.02
C PRO A 215 -36.53 -12.06 -7.43
N ARG A 216 -37.74 -12.60 -7.61
CA ARG A 216 -38.50 -12.41 -8.87
C ARG A 216 -38.82 -10.92 -9.06
N GLY A 217 -38.62 -10.41 -10.27
CA GLY A 217 -38.84 -9.00 -10.61
C GLY A 217 -37.60 -8.12 -10.45
N GLN A 218 -36.51 -8.66 -9.87
CA GLN A 218 -35.24 -7.97 -9.74
C GLN A 218 -34.14 -8.63 -10.57
N GLU A 219 -33.10 -7.84 -10.84
CA GLU A 219 -31.85 -8.28 -11.46
C GLU A 219 -30.64 -7.68 -10.74
N VAL A 220 -29.45 -8.21 -11.01
CA VAL A 220 -28.22 -7.65 -10.48
C VAL A 220 -27.96 -6.28 -11.10
N ASP A 221 -27.68 -5.29 -10.27
CA ASP A 221 -27.30 -3.95 -10.69
C ASP A 221 -25.81 -3.93 -11.09
N PHE A 222 -25.56 -4.00 -12.40
CA PHE A 222 -24.22 -3.89 -12.98
C PHE A 222 -23.46 -2.65 -12.50
N ALA A 223 -24.11 -1.50 -12.31
CA ALA A 223 -23.41 -0.30 -11.89
C ALA A 223 -22.85 -0.44 -10.47
N GLN A 224 -23.58 -1.14 -9.59
CA GLN A 224 -23.16 -1.42 -8.21
C GLN A 224 -22.06 -2.48 -8.17
N VAL A 225 -22.20 -3.55 -8.94
CA VAL A 225 -21.15 -4.57 -9.06
C VAL A 225 -19.87 -3.97 -9.64
N ASN A 226 -19.98 -3.10 -10.65
CA ASN A 226 -18.82 -2.42 -11.21
C ASN A 226 -18.16 -1.47 -10.19
N ARG A 227 -18.94 -0.80 -9.33
CA ARG A 227 -18.37 -0.03 -8.20
C ARG A 227 -17.63 -0.95 -7.22
N LEU A 228 -18.23 -2.08 -6.85
CA LEU A 228 -17.60 -3.09 -5.97
C LEU A 228 -16.29 -3.61 -6.56
N VAL A 229 -16.27 -4.03 -7.83
CA VAL A 229 -15.03 -4.46 -8.51
C VAL A 229 -13.97 -3.35 -8.45
N GLY A 230 -14.37 -2.09 -8.63
CA GLY A 230 -13.48 -0.94 -8.48
C GLY A 230 -12.93 -0.77 -7.07
N ALA A 231 -13.76 -0.99 -6.05
CA ALA A 231 -13.35 -0.93 -4.65
C ALA A 231 -12.37 -2.06 -4.30
N ILE A 232 -12.60 -3.28 -4.83
CA ILE A 232 -11.75 -4.46 -4.61
C ILE A 232 -10.35 -4.28 -5.21
N ILE A 233 -10.25 -3.85 -6.48
CA ILE A 233 -8.94 -3.66 -7.13
C ILE A 233 -8.22 -2.39 -6.64
N GLY A 234 -8.97 -1.45 -6.05
CA GLY A 234 -8.47 -0.18 -5.54
C GLY A 234 -8.38 -0.13 -4.01
N ILE A 235 -8.25 -1.29 -3.35
CA ILE A 235 -8.06 -1.34 -1.90
C ILE A 235 -6.77 -0.60 -1.55
N LYS A 236 -6.89 0.41 -0.68
CA LYS A 236 -5.74 1.18 -0.20
C LYS A 236 -5.17 0.55 1.06
N ILE A 237 -3.86 0.35 1.06
CA ILE A 237 -3.12 -0.11 2.23
C ILE A 237 -2.56 1.11 2.96
N SER A 238 -2.95 1.26 4.21
CA SER A 238 -2.48 2.30 5.12
C SER A 238 -1.38 1.82 6.04
N GLY A 239 -1.09 0.51 6.06
CA GLY A 239 0.00 -0.04 6.85
C GLY A 239 0.11 -1.56 6.72
N VAL A 240 1.18 -2.12 7.26
CA VAL A 240 1.46 -3.56 7.24
C VAL A 240 1.99 -4.02 8.59
N ARG A 241 1.71 -5.27 8.97
CA ARG A 241 2.29 -5.93 10.15
C ARG A 241 2.81 -7.31 9.78
N PRO A 242 3.96 -7.74 10.32
CA PRO A 242 4.46 -9.08 10.05
C PRO A 242 3.51 -10.15 10.63
N LYS A 243 3.31 -11.22 9.86
CA LYS A 243 2.72 -12.47 10.33
C LYS A 243 3.82 -13.36 10.91
N PRO A 244 3.61 -14.01 12.06
CA PRO A 244 4.51 -15.06 12.53
C PRO A 244 4.66 -16.18 11.49
N GLU A 245 5.84 -16.80 11.46
CA GLU A 245 6.13 -17.89 10.52
C GLU A 245 5.11 -19.03 10.65
N GLY A 246 4.68 -19.58 9.51
CA GLY A 246 3.73 -20.68 9.48
C GLY A 246 2.26 -20.29 9.66
N MET A 247 1.93 -19.00 9.79
CA MET A 247 0.54 -18.51 9.78
C MET A 247 -0.15 -18.55 8.39
N THR A 248 0.38 -19.32 7.45
CA THR A 248 -0.23 -19.55 6.14
C THR A 248 -0.73 -20.98 6.00
N GLY A 249 -1.81 -21.15 5.24
CA GLY A 249 -2.38 -22.48 4.99
C GLY A 249 -3.02 -23.09 6.23
N ASN A 250 -2.81 -24.39 6.47
CA ASN A 250 -3.46 -25.08 7.57
C ASN A 250 -2.83 -24.72 8.93
N LEU A 251 -3.50 -23.84 9.68
CA LEU A 251 -3.00 -23.31 10.95
C LEU A 251 -2.89 -24.40 12.03
N ARG A 252 -3.74 -25.42 11.98
CA ARG A 252 -3.67 -26.55 12.92
C ARG A 252 -2.41 -27.37 12.68
N ASP A 253 -2.09 -27.68 11.43
CA ASP A 253 -0.90 -28.44 11.08
C ASP A 253 0.37 -27.64 11.38
N ALA A 254 0.35 -26.32 11.13
CA ALA A 254 1.45 -25.43 11.49
C ALA A 254 1.67 -25.35 13.02
N ALA A 255 0.59 -25.28 13.82
CA ALA A 255 0.68 -25.33 15.28
C ALA A 255 1.19 -26.70 15.79
N MET A 256 0.71 -27.81 15.21
CA MET A 256 1.20 -29.16 15.53
C MET A 256 2.66 -29.36 15.16
N ALA A 257 3.12 -28.74 14.08
CA ALA A 257 4.52 -28.71 13.67
C ALA A 257 5.39 -27.75 14.51
N GLY A 258 4.80 -27.04 15.47
CA GLY A 258 5.49 -26.08 16.34
C GLY A 258 5.95 -24.81 15.63
N ARG A 259 5.41 -24.50 14.44
CA ARG A 259 5.72 -23.28 13.68
C ARG A 259 4.99 -22.06 14.24
N ILE A 260 3.80 -22.28 14.81
CA ILE A 260 2.99 -21.24 15.46
C ILE A 260 2.93 -21.51 16.96
N SER A 261 3.24 -20.50 17.77
CA SER A 261 3.14 -20.57 19.23
C SER A 261 1.74 -20.18 19.74
N GLN A 262 1.47 -20.42 21.03
CA GLN A 262 0.23 -19.95 21.66
C GLN A 262 0.14 -18.42 21.76
N LEU A 263 1.29 -17.72 21.78
CA LEU A 263 1.32 -16.26 21.75
C LEU A 263 0.89 -15.75 20.37
N ASP A 264 1.37 -16.39 19.32
CA ASP A 264 1.03 -16.09 17.92
C ASP A 264 -0.48 -16.27 17.67
N ILE A 265 -1.06 -17.37 18.16
CA ILE A 265 -2.52 -17.60 18.08
C ILE A 265 -3.30 -16.51 18.82
N ARG A 266 -2.81 -16.05 19.98
CA ARG A 266 -3.45 -14.94 20.71
C ARG A 266 -3.37 -13.63 19.93
N GLY A 267 -2.24 -13.33 19.31
CA GLY A 267 -2.06 -12.14 18.47
C GLY A 267 -2.93 -12.17 17.20
N LEU A 268 -3.14 -13.34 16.62
CA LEU A 268 -4.07 -13.55 15.51
C LEU A 268 -5.52 -13.28 15.94
N VAL A 269 -5.94 -13.84 17.09
CA VAL A 269 -7.27 -13.61 17.66
C VAL A 269 -7.49 -12.15 18.05
N SER A 270 -6.49 -11.49 18.65
CA SER A 270 -6.61 -10.06 19.00
C SER A 270 -6.70 -9.14 17.78
N LYS A 271 -6.32 -9.63 16.59
CA LYS A 271 -6.50 -8.95 15.31
C LYS A 271 -7.82 -9.33 14.61
N GLY A 272 -8.68 -10.11 15.26
CA GLY A 272 -10.00 -10.49 14.74
C GLY A 272 -10.01 -11.75 13.88
N PHE A 273 -8.93 -12.55 13.92
CA PHE A 273 -8.80 -13.77 13.13
C PHE A 273 -8.82 -15.01 14.01
N TYR A 274 -9.77 -15.91 13.76
CA TYR A 274 -10.10 -17.02 14.63
C TYR A 274 -9.79 -18.36 13.93
N PRO A 275 -8.76 -19.10 14.38
CA PRO A 275 -8.48 -20.43 13.84
C PRO A 275 -9.62 -21.41 14.12
N THR A 276 -9.91 -22.26 13.14
CA THR A 276 -10.95 -23.28 13.23
C THR A 276 -10.37 -24.66 13.56
N ALA A 277 -11.20 -25.60 14.02
CA ALA A 277 -10.75 -26.93 14.43
C ALA A 277 -10.23 -27.79 13.25
N ASP A 278 -10.67 -27.50 12.03
CA ASP A 278 -10.19 -28.08 10.77
C ASP A 278 -8.89 -27.43 10.26
N GLY A 279 -8.43 -26.36 10.92
CA GLY A 279 -7.19 -25.66 10.58
C GLY A 279 -7.36 -24.52 9.57
N GLY A 280 -8.59 -24.13 9.28
CA GLY A 280 -8.91 -22.90 8.56
C GLY A 280 -8.89 -21.66 9.47
N LEU A 281 -9.37 -20.56 8.92
CA LEU A 281 -9.40 -19.25 9.57
C LEU A 281 -10.73 -18.55 9.30
N LEU A 282 -11.33 -17.99 10.35
CA LEU A 282 -12.50 -17.12 10.28
C LEU A 282 -12.11 -15.69 10.67
N SER A 283 -12.90 -14.72 10.26
CA SER A 283 -12.74 -13.31 10.63
C SER A 283 -13.97 -12.79 11.38
N ASN A 284 -13.80 -11.86 12.32
CA ASN A 284 -14.93 -11.22 13.01
C ASN A 284 -15.86 -10.41 12.07
N GLU A 285 -15.38 -9.94 10.92
CA GLU A 285 -16.16 -9.07 10.00
C GLU A 285 -16.39 -9.70 8.63
N GLY A 286 -16.41 -11.03 8.58
CA GLY A 286 -16.66 -11.77 7.35
C GLY A 286 -15.49 -11.77 6.38
N GLU A 287 -15.75 -12.27 5.18
CA GLU A 287 -14.72 -12.46 4.16
C GLU A 287 -15.26 -12.21 2.74
N LEU A 288 -14.35 -11.80 1.88
CA LEU A 288 -14.57 -11.57 0.46
C LEU A 288 -13.74 -12.57 -0.32
N LEU A 289 -14.38 -13.32 -1.21
CA LEU A 289 -13.69 -14.17 -2.17
C LEU A 289 -13.77 -13.52 -3.55
N VAL A 290 -12.65 -13.49 -4.26
CA VAL A 290 -12.55 -12.92 -5.61
C VAL A 290 -11.80 -13.89 -6.49
N ARG A 291 -12.42 -14.33 -7.58
CA ARG A 291 -11.79 -15.22 -8.55
C ARG A 291 -11.60 -14.51 -9.89
N THR A 292 -10.47 -14.80 -10.53
CA THR A 292 -10.07 -14.16 -11.79
C THR A 292 -10.19 -15.08 -13.00
N THR A 293 -10.09 -14.51 -14.20
CA THR A 293 -9.98 -15.21 -15.49
C THR A 293 -8.74 -16.09 -15.61
N GLU A 294 -7.72 -15.85 -14.79
CA GLU A 294 -6.47 -16.62 -14.71
C GLU A 294 -6.57 -17.77 -13.70
N GLY A 295 -7.69 -17.92 -13.00
CA GLY A 295 -7.89 -18.96 -11.98
C GLY A 295 -7.25 -18.65 -10.63
N VAL A 296 -6.85 -17.41 -10.38
CA VAL A 296 -6.43 -16.98 -9.04
C VAL A 296 -7.67 -16.70 -8.20
N LEU A 297 -7.77 -17.33 -7.03
CA LEU A 297 -8.77 -17.11 -6.00
C LEU A 297 -8.13 -16.39 -4.82
N TYR A 298 -8.54 -15.14 -4.62
CA TYR A 298 -8.20 -14.34 -3.45
C TYR A 298 -9.25 -14.55 -2.37
N THR A 299 -8.80 -14.70 -1.13
CA THR A 299 -9.66 -14.61 0.05
C THR A 299 -9.17 -13.48 0.94
N LEU A 300 -10.02 -12.47 1.15
CA LEU A 300 -9.76 -11.32 1.99
C LEU A 300 -10.64 -11.44 3.23
N ARG A 301 -10.02 -11.62 4.39
CA ARG A 301 -10.70 -11.69 5.70
C ARG A 301 -10.52 -10.39 6.43
N PHE A 302 -11.60 -9.83 6.95
CA PHE A 302 -11.59 -8.53 7.60
C PHE A 302 -11.63 -8.69 9.12
N GLY A 303 -10.60 -8.16 9.79
CA GLY A 303 -10.34 -8.33 11.22
C GLY A 303 -10.84 -7.17 12.08
N GLU A 304 -10.23 -7.03 13.25
CA GLU A 304 -10.46 -5.93 14.19
C GLU A 304 -10.06 -4.56 13.63
N ILE A 305 -10.67 -3.53 14.21
CA ILE A 305 -10.31 -2.14 13.98
C ILE A 305 -8.91 -1.89 14.54
N VAL A 306 -8.08 -1.18 13.77
CA VAL A 306 -6.78 -0.68 14.22
C VAL A 306 -7.00 0.73 14.78
N TYR A 307 -6.79 0.88 16.08
CA TYR A 307 -6.85 2.18 16.75
C TYR A 307 -5.53 2.94 16.58
N GLY A 308 -5.62 4.24 16.31
CA GLY A 308 -4.47 5.12 16.10
C GLY A 308 -4.75 6.14 15.01
N ARG A 309 -4.00 7.25 15.01
CA ARG A 309 -4.05 8.28 13.96
C ARG A 309 -2.70 8.38 13.26
N GLY A 310 -2.72 8.58 11.94
CA GLY A 310 -1.53 8.87 11.15
C GLY A 310 -0.42 7.82 11.32
N GLU A 311 0.78 8.29 11.64
CA GLU A 311 2.02 7.52 11.69
C GLU A 311 1.95 6.26 12.58
N ALA A 312 1.20 6.29 13.69
CA ALA A 312 1.10 5.13 14.59
C ALA A 312 0.47 3.90 13.91
N VAL A 313 -0.54 4.12 13.07
CA VAL A 313 -1.19 3.03 12.30
C VAL A 313 -0.31 2.59 11.12
N VAL A 314 0.41 3.53 10.52
CA VAL A 314 1.30 3.29 9.39
C VAL A 314 2.50 2.42 9.83
N LEU A 315 3.19 2.83 10.90
CA LEU A 315 4.43 2.22 11.39
C LEU A 315 4.21 0.94 12.21
N GLY A 316 3.08 0.80 12.88
CA GLY A 316 2.77 -0.41 13.65
C GLY A 316 3.46 -0.56 14.98
N ASP A 317 3.45 0.53 15.75
CA ASP A 317 3.80 0.47 17.15
C ASP A 317 2.69 -0.27 17.93
N GLU A 318 2.95 -1.53 18.32
CA GLU A 318 2.04 -2.37 19.11
C GLU A 318 1.64 -1.72 20.45
N THR A 319 2.38 -0.72 20.94
CA THR A 319 2.04 -0.01 22.19
C THR A 319 0.92 1.03 22.03
N SER A 320 0.53 1.35 20.78
CA SER A 320 -0.51 2.33 20.47
C SER A 320 -1.90 1.72 20.23
N ASP A 321 -1.97 0.40 20.03
CA ASP A 321 -3.21 -0.34 19.77
C ASP A 321 -4.18 -0.36 20.99
N ASP A 322 -3.70 -0.01 22.19
CA ASP A 322 -4.47 -0.05 23.45
C ASP A 322 -5.09 1.30 23.88
N VAL A 323 -4.88 2.39 23.12
CA VAL A 323 -5.35 3.73 23.50
C VAL A 323 -6.46 4.23 22.56
N ASP A 324 -7.71 4.21 23.05
CA ASP A 324 -8.89 4.76 22.38
C ASP A 324 -8.69 6.27 22.10
N SER A 325 -8.24 6.59 20.88
CA SER A 325 -7.80 7.93 20.46
C SER A 325 -8.75 8.59 19.44
N GLY A 326 -10.01 8.14 19.42
CA GLY A 326 -11.02 8.50 18.42
C GLY A 326 -11.27 7.35 17.45
N PRO A 327 -12.18 7.51 16.46
CA PRO A 327 -12.55 6.39 15.60
C PRO A 327 -11.29 5.85 14.91
N GLY A 328 -10.91 4.62 15.26
CA GLY A 328 -10.00 3.83 14.44
C GLY A 328 -10.71 3.59 13.12
N GLU A 329 -10.35 4.34 12.10
CA GLU A 329 -10.91 4.25 10.75
C GLU A 329 -10.09 3.30 9.88
N ASN A 330 -9.39 2.33 10.46
CA ASN A 330 -8.55 1.37 9.74
C ASN A 330 -8.83 -0.04 10.24
N ARG A 331 -8.64 -1.06 9.39
CA ARG A 331 -8.97 -2.45 9.75
C ARG A 331 -7.88 -3.42 9.31
N TYR A 332 -7.63 -4.43 10.13
CA TYR A 332 -6.76 -5.54 9.74
C TYR A 332 -7.40 -6.34 8.60
N VAL A 333 -6.59 -6.74 7.62
CA VAL A 333 -6.98 -7.64 6.53
C VAL A 333 -5.98 -8.76 6.40
N PHE A 334 -6.50 -9.99 6.40
CA PHE A 334 -5.74 -11.18 6.09
C PHE A 334 -6.05 -11.62 4.67
N ILE A 335 -5.06 -11.55 3.79
CA ILE A 335 -5.19 -11.92 2.38
C ILE A 335 -4.51 -13.27 2.15
N GLU A 336 -5.19 -14.13 1.39
CA GLU A 336 -4.67 -15.36 0.82
C GLU A 336 -4.91 -15.39 -0.69
N ALA A 337 -4.00 -16.00 -1.43
CA ALA A 337 -4.16 -16.31 -2.85
C ALA A 337 -3.95 -17.81 -3.05
N SER A 338 -4.77 -18.40 -3.90
CA SER A 338 -4.69 -19.82 -4.27
C SER A 338 -5.11 -20.00 -5.73
N PHE A 339 -4.74 -21.13 -6.34
CA PHE A 339 -5.17 -21.46 -7.69
C PHE A 339 -6.45 -22.32 -7.64
N ASP A 340 -7.50 -21.85 -8.29
CA ASP A 340 -8.75 -22.58 -8.51
C ASP A 340 -8.81 -23.09 -9.96
N GLN A 341 -8.44 -24.36 -10.15
CA GLN A 341 -8.48 -25.02 -11.46
C GLN A 341 -9.90 -25.03 -12.07
N THR A 342 -10.96 -24.94 -11.26
CA THR A 342 -12.33 -24.94 -11.78
C THR A 342 -12.66 -23.68 -12.59
N ALA A 343 -11.87 -22.62 -12.44
CA ALA A 343 -11.96 -21.40 -13.25
C ALA A 343 -11.52 -21.60 -14.71
N LEU A 344 -10.71 -22.63 -14.98
CA LEU A 344 -10.13 -22.94 -16.27
C LEU A 344 -10.55 -24.35 -16.69
N PRO A 345 -11.80 -24.54 -17.18
CA PRO A 345 -12.28 -25.85 -17.58
C PRO A 345 -11.42 -26.43 -18.71
N GLU A 346 -11.01 -27.68 -18.55
CA GLU A 346 -10.19 -28.39 -19.53
C GLU A 346 -10.96 -28.55 -20.86
N PRO A 347 -10.39 -28.10 -22.00
CA PRO A 347 -10.99 -28.32 -23.30
C PRO A 347 -10.86 -29.80 -23.72
N SER A 348 -11.62 -30.20 -24.74
CA SER A 348 -11.51 -31.57 -25.27
C SER A 348 -10.07 -31.90 -25.67
N SER A 349 -9.53 -33.02 -25.18
CA SER A 349 -8.17 -33.49 -25.49
C SER A 349 -7.94 -33.79 -26.98
N SER A 350 -8.99 -33.81 -27.79
CA SER A 350 -8.91 -33.94 -29.25
C SER A 350 -8.47 -32.66 -29.96
N ASP A 351 -8.63 -31.50 -29.32
CA ASP A 351 -8.20 -30.21 -29.85
C ASP A 351 -6.85 -29.84 -29.22
N ALA A 352 -5.77 -30.23 -29.90
CA ALA A 352 -4.40 -30.09 -29.38
C ALA A 352 -4.02 -28.62 -29.15
N ASP A 353 -4.49 -27.70 -30.00
CA ASP A 353 -4.17 -26.27 -29.88
C ASP A 353 -4.90 -25.65 -28.68
N ALA A 354 -6.18 -25.97 -28.51
CA ALA A 354 -6.95 -25.54 -27.35
C ALA A 354 -6.38 -26.10 -26.05
N HIS A 355 -6.01 -27.39 -26.04
CA HIS A 355 -5.43 -28.05 -24.88
C HIS A 355 -4.07 -27.45 -24.50
N ALA A 356 -3.16 -27.27 -25.46
CA ALA A 356 -1.85 -26.63 -25.20
C ALA A 356 -1.98 -25.17 -24.71
N SER A 357 -3.02 -24.45 -25.16
CA SER A 357 -3.32 -23.10 -24.66
C SER A 357 -3.87 -23.12 -23.23
N TRP A 358 -4.71 -24.09 -22.91
CA TRP A 358 -5.22 -24.30 -21.56
C TRP A 358 -4.08 -24.69 -20.59
N GLU A 359 -3.19 -25.60 -20.96
CA GLU A 359 -2.04 -26.00 -20.13
C GLU A 359 -1.18 -24.79 -19.75
N ARG A 360 -0.83 -23.93 -20.72
CA ARG A 360 -0.09 -22.70 -20.46
C ARG A 360 -0.81 -21.76 -19.50
N ARG A 361 -2.12 -21.59 -19.65
CA ARG A 361 -2.92 -20.75 -18.74
C ARG A 361 -2.97 -21.31 -17.33
N VAL A 362 -3.04 -22.63 -17.19
CA VAL A 362 -2.99 -23.30 -15.88
C VAL A 362 -1.63 -23.09 -15.22
N GLU A 363 -0.53 -23.23 -15.98
CA GLU A 363 0.82 -22.97 -15.51
C GLU A 363 0.99 -21.51 -15.06
N GLU A 364 0.67 -20.54 -15.93
CA GLU A 364 0.74 -19.10 -15.64
C GLU A 364 -0.11 -18.70 -14.43
N GLY A 365 -1.35 -19.23 -14.33
CA GLY A 365 -2.24 -19.00 -13.20
C GLY A 365 -1.73 -19.59 -11.89
N THR A 366 -1.12 -20.77 -11.95
CA THR A 366 -0.51 -21.43 -10.79
C THR A 366 0.70 -20.63 -10.28
N GLU A 367 1.61 -20.27 -11.18
CA GLU A 367 2.79 -19.46 -10.84
C GLU A 367 2.40 -18.10 -10.25
N LYS A 368 1.39 -17.44 -10.82
CA LYS A 368 0.85 -16.17 -10.29
C LYS A 368 0.27 -16.36 -8.89
N ALA A 369 -0.54 -17.40 -8.67
CA ALA A 369 -1.11 -17.70 -7.36
C ALA A 369 -0.04 -17.99 -6.31
N GLU A 370 1.01 -18.76 -6.63
CA GLU A 370 2.12 -19.05 -5.72
C GLU A 370 2.94 -17.81 -5.38
N ARG A 371 3.22 -16.94 -6.37
CA ARG A 371 3.91 -15.66 -6.15
C ARG A 371 3.11 -14.78 -5.19
N LEU A 372 1.80 -14.64 -5.42
CA LEU A 372 0.91 -13.83 -4.58
C LEU A 372 0.71 -14.44 -3.19
N ALA A 373 0.59 -15.76 -3.09
CA ALA A 373 0.54 -16.46 -1.81
C ALA A 373 1.81 -16.17 -0.99
N THR A 374 2.98 -16.21 -1.61
CA THR A 374 4.26 -15.85 -0.97
C THR A 374 4.30 -14.39 -0.55
N ARG A 375 3.79 -13.48 -1.40
CA ARG A 375 3.68 -12.05 -1.09
C ARG A 375 2.81 -11.81 0.14
N PHE A 376 1.63 -12.42 0.23
CA PHE A 376 0.69 -12.21 1.34
C PHE A 376 1.01 -13.02 2.61
N ALA A 377 1.90 -14.01 2.49
CA ALA A 377 2.21 -14.95 3.56
C ALA A 377 2.74 -14.28 4.83
N ASN A 378 3.54 -13.23 4.65
CA ASN A 378 4.30 -12.61 5.73
C ASN A 378 3.60 -11.38 6.31
N TRP A 379 2.44 -10.97 5.80
CA TRP A 379 1.86 -9.68 6.11
C TRP A 379 0.38 -9.75 6.46
N TYR A 380 0.02 -9.15 7.60
CA TYR A 380 -1.30 -8.54 7.77
C TYR A 380 -1.28 -7.17 7.10
N TYR A 381 -2.35 -6.86 6.40
CA TYR A 381 -2.56 -5.55 5.82
C TYR A 381 -3.45 -4.72 6.73
N VAL A 382 -3.27 -3.41 6.69
CA VAL A 382 -4.18 -2.46 7.32
C VAL A 382 -4.80 -1.64 6.21
N VAL A 383 -6.13 -1.70 6.08
CA VAL A 383 -6.88 -0.97 5.05
C VAL A 383 -7.69 0.16 5.67
N ALA A 384 -7.84 1.24 4.91
CA ALA A 384 -8.72 2.34 5.29
C ALA A 384 -10.19 1.90 5.41
N ALA A 385 -10.93 2.45 6.36
CA ALA A 385 -12.35 2.20 6.58
C ALA A 385 -13.15 2.55 5.33
N ASP A 386 -12.81 3.63 4.65
CA ASP A 386 -13.37 3.98 3.35
C ASP A 386 -13.24 2.86 2.31
N SER A 387 -12.13 2.09 2.31
CA SER A 387 -11.98 0.93 1.44
C SER A 387 -12.86 -0.24 1.90
N TYR A 388 -12.94 -0.48 3.21
CA TYR A 388 -13.80 -1.50 3.80
C TYR A 388 -15.28 -1.25 3.51
N ASP A 389 -15.78 -0.03 3.74
CA ASP A 389 -17.18 0.37 3.60
C ASP A 389 -17.67 0.29 2.15
N ARG A 390 -16.78 0.50 1.17
CA ARG A 390 -17.09 0.35 -0.26
C ARG A 390 -17.20 -1.10 -0.72
N ILE A 391 -16.74 -2.05 0.09
CA ILE A 391 -16.80 -3.49 -0.19
C ILE A 391 -17.96 -4.13 0.59
N HIS A 392 -18.17 -3.72 1.83
CA HIS A 392 -19.13 -4.35 2.75
C HIS A 392 -20.52 -3.75 2.58
N HIS A 393 -21.22 -4.20 1.54
CA HIS A 393 -22.61 -3.83 1.29
C HIS A 393 -23.55 -5.03 1.40
N PRO A 394 -24.77 -4.86 1.94
CA PRO A 394 -25.76 -5.94 1.98
C PRO A 394 -26.20 -6.31 0.56
N LYS A 395 -26.71 -7.53 0.36
CA LYS A 395 -27.09 -8.03 -0.97
C LYS A 395 -28.03 -7.09 -1.73
N GLU A 396 -28.94 -6.43 -1.02
CA GLU A 396 -29.95 -5.52 -1.59
C GLU A 396 -29.31 -4.33 -2.30
N HIS A 397 -28.09 -3.94 -1.92
CA HIS A 397 -27.34 -2.89 -2.58
C HIS A 397 -26.99 -3.24 -4.03
N PHE A 398 -26.89 -4.53 -4.35
CA PHE A 398 -26.50 -5.04 -5.66
C PHE A 398 -27.67 -5.43 -6.54
N LEU A 399 -28.91 -5.14 -6.13
CA LEU A 399 -30.12 -5.51 -6.85
C LEU A 399 -30.88 -4.26 -7.29
N LYS A 400 -31.53 -4.35 -8.45
CA LYS A 400 -32.47 -3.34 -8.94
C LYS A 400 -33.71 -4.00 -9.51
N GLU A 401 -34.81 -3.25 -9.56
CA GLU A 401 -36.03 -3.71 -10.23
C GLU A 401 -35.77 -3.82 -11.74
N ILE A 402 -36.33 -4.86 -12.36
CA ILE A 402 -36.33 -5.02 -13.81
C ILE A 402 -37.26 -3.94 -14.36
N GLU A 403 -36.73 -3.05 -15.20
CA GLU A 403 -37.59 -2.09 -15.90
C GLU A 403 -38.53 -2.84 -16.85
N GLU A 404 -39.84 -2.81 -16.56
CA GLU A 404 -40.86 -3.30 -17.49
C GLU A 404 -40.82 -2.40 -18.74
N GLY A 405 -40.35 -2.97 -19.86
CA GLY A 405 -40.25 -2.31 -21.16
C GLY A 405 -41.57 -2.07 -21.88
#